data_AF-A0A382QT39-F1
#
_entry.id   AF-A0A382QT39-F1
#
_cell.length_a   1.000
_cell.length_b   1.000
_cell.length_c   1.000
_cell.angle_alpha   90.00
_cell.angle_beta   90.00
_cell.angle_gamma   90.00
#
_symmetry.space_group_name_H-M   'P 1'
#
loop_
_entity.id
_entity.type
_entity.pdbx_description
1 polymer ?
#
loop_
_entity_poly.entity_id
_entity_poly.type
_entity_poly.pdbx_seq_one_letter_code
_entity_poly.pdbx_strand_id
1 'polypeptide(L)'
;VSKPVQGVSSPGATTLSKAKIQRRHRLFVRGLVLPCRIGVHRHERDAPQRVRVSVELDIDDVPAPRLDAIDEVVSYDDVVRGVRQMVGADHINLVESL
;
A
#
# COMPACT_ATOMS: atom_id res chain seq x y z
N VAL A 1 13.87 28.38 -67.34
CA VAL A 1 13.60 29.05 -66.05
C VAL A 1 12.79 28.09 -65.20
N SER A 2 13.46 27.37 -64.30
CA SER A 2 12.84 26.38 -63.40
C SER A 2 12.60 27.05 -62.05
N LYS A 3 11.36 27.03 -61.56
CA LYS A 3 11.02 27.37 -60.17
C LYS A 3 10.68 26.09 -59.42
N PRO A 4 11.14 25.90 -58.16
CA PRO A 4 10.70 24.79 -57.33
C PRO A 4 9.42 25.17 -56.59
N VAL A 5 8.47 24.25 -56.47
CA VAL A 5 7.36 24.33 -55.52
C VAL A 5 7.47 23.12 -54.61
N GLN A 6 7.96 23.35 -53.40
CA GLN A 6 7.85 22.40 -52.28
C GLN A 6 6.39 22.40 -51.81
N GLY A 7 5.76 21.23 -51.85
CA GLY A 7 4.36 21.04 -51.48
C GLY A 7 4.19 19.91 -50.49
N VAL A 8 4.12 20.30 -49.22
CA VAL A 8 3.37 19.69 -48.10
C VAL A 8 3.71 18.24 -47.72
N SER A 9 4.60 18.12 -46.73
CA SER A 9 4.76 16.93 -45.91
C SER A 9 3.45 16.57 -45.20
N SER A 10 3.08 15.30 -45.29
CA SER A 10 1.94 14.65 -44.64
C SER A 10 1.76 15.08 -43.17
N PRO A 11 0.53 15.28 -42.68
CA PRO A 11 0.31 15.38 -41.24
C PRO A 11 0.62 14.02 -40.64
N GLY A 12 1.76 13.92 -39.94
CA GLY A 12 2.09 12.76 -39.13
C GLY A 12 0.92 12.49 -38.20
N ALA A 13 0.32 11.32 -38.34
CA ALA A 13 -0.65 10.82 -37.38
C ALA A 13 0.08 10.72 -36.03
N THR A 14 -0.10 11.72 -35.18
CA THR A 14 0.28 11.66 -33.77
C THR A 14 -0.55 10.54 -33.16
N THR A 15 0.03 9.36 -33.04
CA THR A 15 -0.55 8.24 -32.29
C THR A 15 -0.79 8.73 -30.87
N LEU A 16 -2.04 9.04 -30.54
CA LEU A 16 -2.48 9.30 -29.18
C LEU A 16 -2.20 8.03 -28.38
N SER A 17 -1.14 8.06 -27.55
CA SER A 17 -0.93 7.00 -26.58
C SER A 17 -2.13 6.95 -25.66
N LYS A 18 -2.76 5.78 -25.56
CA LYS A 18 -3.91 5.55 -24.70
C LYS A 18 -3.46 5.78 -23.25
N ALA A 19 -3.94 6.84 -22.61
CA ALA A 19 -3.63 7.09 -21.20
C ALA A 19 -4.10 5.89 -20.36
N LYS A 20 -3.17 5.23 -19.66
CA LYS A 20 -3.49 4.13 -18.73
C LYS A 20 -4.22 4.76 -17.54
N ILE A 21 -5.47 4.39 -17.32
CA ILE A 21 -6.20 4.80 -16.10
C ILE A 21 -5.49 4.11 -14.93
N GLN A 22 -4.73 4.87 -14.16
CA GLN A 22 -4.13 4.37 -12.93
C GLN A 22 -5.23 4.29 -11.88
N ARG A 23 -5.61 3.07 -11.47
CA ARG A 23 -6.48 2.91 -10.32
C ARG A 23 -5.65 2.91 -9.05
N ARG A 24 -6.12 3.64 -8.06
CA ARG A 24 -5.62 3.62 -6.69
C ARG A 24 -6.65 2.97 -5.80
N HIS A 25 -6.23 1.98 -5.03
CA HIS A 25 -7.03 1.43 -3.96
C HIS A 25 -6.45 1.87 -2.63
N ARG A 26 -7.32 1.99 -1.63
CA ARG A 26 -6.89 2.29 -0.28
C ARG A 26 -7.49 1.27 0.67
N LEU A 27 -6.63 0.64 1.47
CA LEU A 27 -7.02 -0.36 2.45
C LEU A 27 -6.85 0.23 3.85
N PHE A 28 -7.84 0.01 4.70
CA PHE A 28 -7.82 0.47 6.09
C PHE A 28 -8.04 -0.71 7.04
N VAL A 29 -7.13 -0.87 8.00
CA VAL A 29 -7.36 -1.66 9.22
C VAL A 29 -7.44 -0.67 10.37
N ARG A 30 -8.61 -0.51 10.99
CA ARG A 30 -8.82 0.52 12.02
C ARG A 30 -8.96 -0.10 13.39
N GLY A 31 -8.17 0.39 14.35
CA GLY A 31 -8.38 0.09 15.75
C GLY A 31 -8.17 -1.37 16.14
N LEU A 32 -7.20 -2.06 15.53
CA LEU A 32 -6.81 -3.41 15.91
C LEU A 32 -6.17 -3.37 17.31
N VAL A 33 -6.89 -3.86 18.31
CA VAL A 33 -6.43 -3.90 19.71
C VAL A 33 -5.75 -5.23 20.00
N LEU A 34 -4.50 -5.18 20.47
CA LEU A 34 -3.66 -6.34 20.73
C LEU A 34 -2.91 -6.21 22.06
N PRO A 35 -2.64 -7.32 22.77
CA PRO A 35 -1.70 -7.32 23.89
C PRO A 35 -0.26 -7.17 23.37
N CYS A 36 0.52 -6.27 23.96
CA CYS A 36 1.92 -6.00 23.64
C CYS A 36 2.73 -5.86 24.93
N ARG A 37 3.92 -6.45 24.99
CA ARG A 37 4.87 -6.19 26.09
C ARG A 37 5.69 -4.98 25.68
N ILE A 38 5.31 -3.81 26.18
CA ILE A 38 5.90 -2.54 25.78
C ILE A 38 6.16 -1.65 26.99
N GLY A 39 7.31 -0.98 26.99
CA GLY A 39 7.67 0.03 27.97
C GLY A 39 9.11 -0.06 28.49
N VAL A 40 9.59 0.99 29.13
CA VAL A 40 10.97 1.11 29.64
C VAL A 40 11.10 0.72 31.12
N HIS A 41 9.99 0.71 31.85
CA HIS A 41 10.00 0.39 33.27
C HIS A 41 9.94 -1.11 33.52
N ARG A 42 10.59 -1.55 34.60
CA ARG A 42 10.71 -2.97 34.95
C ARG A 42 9.36 -3.67 35.10
N HIS A 43 8.35 -2.97 35.64
CA HIS A 43 7.00 -3.48 35.81
C HIS A 43 6.23 -3.68 34.49
N GLU A 44 6.66 -3.02 33.40
CA GLU A 44 6.04 -3.15 32.08
C GLU A 44 6.50 -4.43 31.36
N ARG A 45 7.54 -5.11 31.88
CA ARG A 45 7.97 -6.44 31.42
C ARG A 45 7.12 -7.57 32.00
N ASP A 46 6.46 -7.29 33.13
CA ASP A 46 5.76 -8.31 33.93
C ASP A 46 4.34 -8.58 33.43
N ALA A 47 3.70 -7.61 32.75
CA ALA A 47 2.37 -7.78 32.17
C ALA A 47 2.21 -7.06 30.81
N PRO A 48 1.54 -7.68 29.82
CA PRO A 48 1.26 -7.03 28.55
C PRO A 48 0.25 -5.90 28.70
N GLN A 49 0.45 -4.83 27.94
CA GLN A 49 -0.45 -3.68 27.81
C GLN A 49 -1.27 -3.79 26.52
N ARG A 50 -2.47 -3.20 26.48
CA ARG A 50 -3.25 -3.15 25.24
C ARG A 50 -2.77 -2.00 24.36
N VAL A 51 -2.33 -2.31 23.15
CA VAL A 51 -2.02 -1.33 22.11
C VAL A 51 -3.11 -1.33 21.05
N ARG A 52 -3.34 -0.17 20.43
CA ARG A 52 -4.29 0.00 19.33
C ARG A 52 -3.55 0.41 18.07
N VAL A 53 -3.55 -0.47 17.08
CA VAL A 53 -2.89 -0.25 15.79
C VAL A 53 -3.93 0.09 14.72
N SER A 54 -3.67 1.13 13.95
CA SER A 54 -4.43 1.47 12.76
C SER A 54 -3.47 1.53 11.58
N VAL A 55 -3.82 0.87 10.47
CA VAL A 55 -3.00 0.79 9.27
C VAL A 55 -3.79 1.34 8.09
N GLU A 56 -3.16 2.20 7.30
CA GLU A 56 -3.66 2.73 6.04
C GLU A 56 -2.63 2.40 4.96
N LEU A 57 -3.07 1.73 3.89
CA LEU A 57 -2.23 1.39 2.75
C LEU A 57 -2.81 2.06 1.51
N ASP A 58 -2.00 2.89 0.86
CA ASP A 58 -2.21 3.34 -0.51
C ASP A 58 -1.62 2.31 -1.46
N ILE A 59 -2.46 1.74 -2.33
CA ILE A 59 -2.08 0.68 -3.26
C ILE A 59 -2.22 1.25 -4.67
N ASP A 60 -1.07 1.48 -5.31
CA ASP A 60 -0.97 1.99 -6.68
C ASP A 60 -1.05 0.86 -7.72
N ASP A 61 -1.45 1.23 -8.94
CA ASP A 61 -1.48 0.38 -10.14
C ASP A 61 -2.23 -0.95 -10.00
N VAL A 62 -3.32 -0.95 -9.23
CA VAL A 62 -4.14 -2.17 -9.03
C VAL A 62 -5.02 -2.41 -10.27
N PRO A 63 -4.81 -3.51 -11.02
CA PRO A 63 -5.75 -3.89 -12.05
C PRO A 63 -7.11 -4.20 -11.41
N ALA A 64 -8.20 -4.03 -12.16
CA ALA A 64 -9.48 -4.55 -11.70
C ALA A 64 -9.34 -6.06 -11.46
N PRO A 65 -9.74 -6.60 -10.29
CA PRO A 65 -9.81 -8.04 -10.13
C PRO A 65 -10.75 -8.60 -11.21
N ARG A 66 -10.30 -9.63 -11.91
CA ARG A 66 -11.00 -10.21 -13.05
C ARG A 66 -11.76 -11.46 -12.67
N LEU A 67 -11.28 -12.16 -11.64
CA LEU A 67 -11.76 -13.48 -11.25
C LEU A 67 -12.26 -13.52 -9.80
N ASP A 68 -12.38 -12.35 -9.14
CA ASP A 68 -12.73 -12.24 -7.71
C ASP A 68 -11.82 -13.11 -6.83
N ALA A 69 -10.54 -13.18 -7.20
CA ALA A 69 -9.57 -14.05 -6.57
C ALA A 69 -8.69 -13.25 -5.60
N ILE A 70 -8.39 -13.85 -4.43
CA ILE A 70 -7.67 -13.16 -3.34
C ILE A 70 -6.23 -12.80 -3.71
N ASP A 71 -5.64 -13.49 -4.68
CA ASP A 71 -4.30 -13.25 -5.22
C ASP A 71 -4.25 -12.04 -6.19
N GLU A 72 -5.40 -11.53 -6.64
CA GLU A 72 -5.50 -10.31 -7.45
C GLU A 72 -5.54 -9.03 -6.61
N VAL A 73 -5.64 -9.14 -5.27
CA VAL A 73 -5.80 -8.01 -4.36
C VAL A 73 -4.86 -8.12 -3.16
N VAL A 74 -4.58 -6.97 -2.54
CA VAL A 74 -3.89 -6.97 -1.23
C VAL A 74 -4.86 -7.46 -0.16
N SER A 75 -4.51 -8.58 0.48
CA SER A 75 -5.31 -9.16 1.56
C SER A 75 -5.17 -8.35 2.85
N TYR A 76 -6.30 -7.95 3.43
CA TYR A 76 -6.29 -7.35 4.77
C TYR A 76 -5.92 -8.38 5.85
N ASP A 77 -6.14 -9.68 5.61
CA ASP A 77 -5.80 -10.73 6.57
C ASP A 77 -4.28 -10.82 6.74
N ASP A 78 -3.54 -10.71 5.64
CA ASP A 78 -2.08 -10.67 5.66
C ASP A 78 -1.56 -9.46 6.45
N VAL A 79 -2.19 -8.29 6.27
CA VAL A 79 -1.87 -7.08 7.06
C VAL A 79 -2.13 -7.32 8.55
N VAL A 80 -3.30 -7.87 8.91
CA VAL A 80 -3.65 -8.16 10.31
C VAL A 80 -2.69 -9.19 10.92
N ARG A 81 -2.32 -10.23 10.18
CA ARG A 81 -1.37 -11.25 10.62
C ARG A 81 0.02 -10.68 10.81
N GLY A 82 0.50 -9.85 9.90
CA GLY A 82 1.77 -9.14 10.03
C GLY A 82 1.81 -8.26 11.28
N VAL A 83 0.77 -7.45 11.50
CA VAL A 83 0.68 -6.62 12.72
C VAL A 83 0.68 -7.48 13.99
N ARG A 84 -0.04 -8.61 14.02
CA ARG A 84 -0.04 -9.52 15.17
C ARG A 84 1.34 -10.12 15.42
N GLN A 85 2.09 -10.46 14.38
CA GLN A 85 3.44 -11.00 14.52
C GLN A 85 4.41 -9.94 15.06
N MET A 86 4.35 -8.71 14.55
CA MET A 86 5.19 -7.60 15.03
C MET A 86 4.92 -7.27 16.49
N VAL A 87 3.63 -7.14 16.87
CA VAL A 87 3.22 -6.79 18.23
C VAL A 87 3.42 -7.94 19.24
N GLY A 88 3.27 -9.18 18.77
CA GLY A 88 3.42 -10.38 19.61
C GLY A 88 4.86 -10.87 19.77
N ALA A 89 5.84 -10.16 19.21
CA ALA A 89 7.26 -10.48 19.32
C ALA A 89 7.83 -10.13 20.72
N ASP A 90 9.16 -10.05 20.81
CA ASP A 90 9.86 -9.71 22.05
C ASP A 90 9.43 -8.37 22.66
N HIS A 91 9.77 -8.16 23.93
CA HIS A 91 9.46 -6.93 24.65
C HIS A 91 10.07 -5.71 23.94
N ILE A 92 9.22 -4.72 23.63
CA ILE A 92 9.59 -3.50 22.94
C ILE A 92 9.77 -2.39 23.97
N ASN A 93 10.84 -1.60 23.89
CA ASN A 93 11.05 -0.51 24.86
C ASN A 93 10.23 0.74 24.50
N LEU A 94 10.12 1.06 23.21
CA LEU A 94 9.55 2.31 22.69
C LEU A 94 8.57 2.03 21.55
N VAL A 95 7.48 2.79 21.47
CA VAL A 95 6.46 2.66 20.41
C VAL A 95 7.07 2.95 19.03
N GLU A 96 8.06 3.83 18.98
CA GLU A 96 8.79 4.21 17.78
C GLU A 96 9.62 3.07 17.19
N SER A 97 9.89 2.01 17.97
CA SER A 97 10.64 0.83 17.53
C SER A 97 9.74 -0.36 17.14
N LEU A 98 8.41 -0.20 17.24
CA LEU A 98 7.43 -1.19 16.80
C LEU A 98 7.34 -1.22 15.26
#